data_AF-A0A452T830-F1
#
_entry.id   AF-A0A452T830-F1
#
_cell.length_a   1.000
_cell.length_b   1.000
_cell.length_c   1.000
_cell.angle_alpha   90.00
_cell.angle_beta   90.00
_cell.angle_gamma   90.00
#
_symmetry.space_group_name_H-M   'P 1'
#
loop_
_entity.id
_entity.type
_entity.pdbx_description
1 polymer ?
#
loop_
_entity_poly.entity_id
_entity_poly.type
_entity_poly.pdbx_seq_one_letter_code
_entity_poly.pdbx_strand_id
1 'polypeptide(L)'
;MGAPAGSARRTWLVWALLACSHAAAQVARDPTLDHHWSLWKKTYGKQYKEKNEEVARRLIWEKNLKFVMLHNLEHSLGMHSYDLGMNHLGDMTSEEVISLMSSLRVPSQWPRNVTYKSNSNQKLPDSVDWREKGCVTQVKYQGACGACWAFSAVGALEAQLKLKTGNLVSLSAQNLVDCSTEKYGNKGCNGGFMTEAFQYIIDNNGIDSEASYPYKATDGKCRYDSKNRAATCSKYTELPSGSEDDLKEAVANKGPVSVAIDARHSSFFLYRSAGASTLVTKDIFGWQETVEITVELLVIPLTQKSRGSLHFIISPKT
;
A
#
# COMPACT_ATOMS: atom_id res chain seq x y z
N MET A 1 -87.61 -4.67 25.91
CA MET A 1 -86.89 -5.96 25.85
C MET A 1 -85.51 -5.65 25.31
N GLY A 2 -84.48 -5.84 26.14
CA GLY A 2 -83.11 -5.47 25.83
C GLY A 2 -82.18 -6.68 25.76
N ALA A 3 -81.01 -6.43 25.14
CA ALA A 3 -79.78 -7.23 25.04
C ALA A 3 -79.74 -8.40 24.02
N PRO A 4 -78.56 -8.77 23.47
CA PRO A 4 -77.34 -7.95 23.22
C PRO A 4 -76.55 -8.26 21.91
N ALA A 5 -75.53 -7.41 21.67
CA ALA A 5 -74.15 -7.62 21.18
C ALA A 5 -73.78 -8.90 20.37
N GLY A 6 -72.84 -8.90 19.42
CA GLY A 6 -71.84 -7.90 19.06
C GLY A 6 -70.78 -8.48 18.11
N SER A 7 -69.74 -7.67 17.86
CA SER A 7 -68.37 -8.10 17.51
C SER A 7 -68.14 -8.99 16.28
N ALA A 8 -68.06 -8.38 15.08
CA ALA A 8 -67.44 -9.07 13.93
C ALA A 8 -66.70 -8.14 12.93
N ARG A 9 -66.29 -6.93 13.33
CA ARG A 9 -65.64 -5.98 12.40
C ARG A 9 -64.41 -5.23 12.92
N ARG A 10 -63.77 -5.70 13.99
CA ARG A 10 -62.56 -5.04 14.57
C ARG A 10 -61.33 -5.93 14.76
N THR A 11 -61.27 -7.10 14.15
CA THR A 11 -60.15 -8.05 14.35
C THR A 11 -59.25 -8.24 13.13
N TRP A 12 -59.43 -7.47 12.04
CA TRP A 12 -58.58 -7.58 10.84
C TRP A 12 -57.58 -6.45 10.64
N LEU A 13 -57.45 -5.50 11.59
CA LEU A 13 -56.50 -4.38 11.50
C LEU A 13 -55.42 -4.37 12.58
N VAL A 14 -55.38 -5.35 13.48
CA VAL A 14 -54.33 -5.47 14.50
C VAL A 14 -53.26 -6.50 14.14
N TRP A 15 -53.49 -7.34 13.13
CA TRP A 15 -52.52 -8.35 12.67
C TRP A 15 -51.63 -7.90 11.51
N ALA A 16 -51.68 -6.62 11.11
CA ALA A 16 -50.88 -6.07 10.00
C ALA A 16 -49.72 -5.15 10.45
N LEU A 17 -49.46 -5.02 11.76
CA LEU A 17 -48.41 -4.12 12.29
C LEU A 17 -47.34 -4.82 13.15
N LEU A 18 -47.28 -6.16 13.17
CA LEU A 18 -46.32 -6.92 13.98
C LEU A 18 -45.57 -8.03 13.23
N ALA A 19 -45.33 -7.84 11.92
CA ALA A 19 -44.52 -8.77 11.13
C ALA A 19 -43.55 -8.08 10.15
N CYS A 20 -43.03 -6.91 10.52
CA CYS A 20 -41.78 -6.39 9.96
C CYS A 20 -40.73 -6.36 11.07
N SER A 21 -40.48 -7.53 11.68
CA SER A 21 -39.21 -7.79 12.34
C SER A 21 -38.14 -7.68 11.27
N HIS A 22 -37.59 -6.48 11.12
CA HIS A 22 -36.30 -6.29 10.48
C HIS A 22 -35.32 -7.11 11.31
N ALA A 23 -35.06 -8.35 10.90
CA ALA A 23 -33.85 -9.04 11.28
C ALA A 23 -32.71 -8.26 10.63
N ALA A 24 -32.35 -7.12 11.21
CA ALA A 24 -30.99 -6.67 11.14
C ALA A 24 -30.20 -7.82 11.76
N ALA A 25 -29.56 -8.64 10.91
CA ALA A 25 -28.60 -9.61 11.38
C ALA A 25 -27.54 -8.81 12.12
N GLN A 26 -27.66 -8.72 13.45
CA GLN A 26 -26.62 -8.16 14.29
C GLN A 26 -25.41 -9.02 13.97
N VAL A 27 -24.38 -8.44 13.34
CA VAL A 27 -23.10 -9.12 13.10
C VAL A 27 -22.54 -9.40 14.49
N ALA A 28 -22.86 -10.57 15.03
CA ALA A 28 -22.44 -10.99 16.34
C ALA A 28 -21.04 -11.57 16.22
N ARG A 29 -20.14 -11.15 17.11
CA ARG A 29 -18.81 -11.75 17.24
C ARG A 29 -18.93 -13.25 17.48
N ASP A 30 -18.04 -14.03 16.89
CA ASP A 30 -17.95 -15.47 17.14
C ASP A 30 -17.17 -15.74 18.44
N PRO A 31 -17.81 -16.25 19.52
CA PRO A 31 -17.11 -16.53 20.78
C PRO A 31 -16.00 -17.57 20.65
N THR A 32 -16.06 -18.45 19.64
CA THR A 32 -15.03 -19.48 19.42
C THR A 32 -13.69 -18.89 19.00
N LEU A 33 -13.69 -17.65 18.48
CA LEU A 33 -12.49 -16.94 18.04
C LEU A 33 -11.87 -16.07 19.15
N ASP A 34 -12.42 -16.06 20.37
CA ASP A 34 -11.94 -15.19 21.46
C ASP A 34 -10.47 -15.43 21.84
N HIS A 35 -10.04 -16.69 21.88
CA HIS A 35 -8.65 -17.02 22.13
C HIS A 35 -7.73 -16.55 20.98
N HIS A 36 -8.15 -16.77 19.73
CA HIS A 36 -7.39 -16.38 18.53
C HIS A 36 -7.24 -14.86 18.42
N TRP A 37 -8.29 -14.10 18.72
CA TRP A 37 -8.25 -12.64 18.79
C TRP A 37 -7.27 -12.15 19.85
N SER A 38 -7.31 -12.72 21.05
CA SER A 38 -6.38 -12.37 22.13
C SER A 38 -4.93 -12.62 21.72
N LEU A 39 -4.66 -13.76 21.09
CA LEU A 39 -3.33 -14.10 20.57
C LEU A 39 -2.88 -13.13 19.48
N TRP A 40 -3.75 -12.85 18.49
CA TRP A 40 -3.45 -11.91 17.41
C TRP A 40 -3.14 -10.51 17.94
N LYS A 41 -3.95 -9.98 18.88
CA LYS A 41 -3.68 -8.68 19.52
C LYS A 41 -2.32 -8.68 20.20
N LYS A 42 -1.98 -9.75 20.92
CA LYS A 42 -0.68 -9.88 21.61
C LYS A 42 0.48 -9.92 20.62
N THR A 43 0.36 -10.68 19.53
CA THR A 43 1.38 -10.80 18.48
C THR A 43 1.69 -9.45 17.84
N TYR A 44 0.67 -8.64 17.54
CA TYR A 44 0.84 -7.35 16.87
C TYR A 44 0.80 -6.14 17.84
N GLY A 45 0.86 -6.38 19.15
CA GLY A 45 0.87 -5.32 20.16
C GLY A 45 -0.36 -4.40 20.14
N LYS A 46 -1.52 -4.89 19.71
CA LYS A 46 -2.75 -4.10 19.53
C LYS A 46 -3.37 -3.74 20.88
N GLN A 47 -3.63 -2.45 21.06
CA GLN A 47 -4.28 -1.90 22.25
C GLN A 47 -5.41 -0.98 21.81
N TYR A 48 -6.57 -1.12 22.43
CA TYR A 48 -7.76 -0.30 22.17
C TYR A 48 -8.18 0.34 23.47
N LYS A 49 -8.37 1.66 23.47
CA LYS A 49 -8.65 2.42 24.71
C LYS A 49 -10.13 2.32 25.08
N GLU A 50 -10.99 2.23 24.07
CA GLU A 50 -12.42 2.21 24.24
C GLU A 50 -12.98 0.81 23.99
N LYS A 51 -13.90 0.35 24.85
CA LYS A 51 -14.54 -0.96 24.69
C LYS A 51 -15.31 -1.07 23.36
N ASN A 52 -15.92 0.03 22.92
CA ASN A 52 -16.66 0.07 21.65
C ASN A 52 -15.71 -0.04 20.45
N GLU A 53 -14.51 0.56 20.54
CA GLU A 53 -13.45 0.42 19.53
C GLU A 53 -13.01 -1.05 19.42
N GLU A 54 -12.75 -1.73 20.55
CA GLU A 54 -12.33 -3.13 20.52
C GLU A 54 -13.39 -4.02 19.86
N VAL A 55 -14.68 -3.80 20.15
CA VAL A 55 -15.77 -4.56 19.54
C VAL A 55 -15.79 -4.33 18.02
N ALA A 56 -15.69 -3.09 17.56
CA ALA A 56 -15.65 -2.79 16.12
C ALA A 56 -14.43 -3.42 15.43
N ARG A 57 -13.24 -3.30 16.03
CA ARG A 57 -11.99 -3.88 15.53
C ARG A 57 -12.06 -5.41 15.44
N ARG A 58 -12.68 -6.05 16.43
CA ARG A 58 -12.92 -7.50 16.42
C ARG A 58 -13.82 -7.92 15.25
N LEU A 59 -14.90 -7.19 14.97
CA LEU A 59 -15.79 -7.51 13.85
C LEU A 59 -15.10 -7.36 12.48
N ILE A 60 -14.27 -6.33 12.33
CA ILE A 60 -13.45 -6.14 11.12
C ILE A 60 -12.46 -7.31 10.98
N TRP A 61 -11.79 -7.68 12.06
CA TRP A 61 -10.86 -8.80 12.10
C TRP A 61 -11.52 -10.13 11.70
N GLU A 62 -12.71 -10.44 12.21
CA GLU A 62 -13.44 -11.66 11.83
C GLU A 62 -13.86 -11.64 10.35
N LYS A 63 -14.28 -10.48 9.84
CA LYS A 63 -14.60 -10.30 8.41
C LYS A 63 -13.37 -10.57 7.53
N ASN A 64 -12.23 -9.99 7.89
CA ASN A 64 -10.97 -10.19 7.16
C ASN A 64 -10.47 -11.63 7.30
N LEU A 65 -10.59 -12.26 8.48
CA LEU A 65 -10.25 -13.66 8.67
C LEU A 65 -11.07 -14.58 7.75
N LYS A 66 -12.38 -14.35 7.66
CA LYS A 66 -13.25 -15.11 6.75
C LYS A 66 -12.85 -14.93 5.28
N PHE A 67 -12.50 -13.70 4.88
CA PHE A 67 -12.00 -13.41 3.54
C PHE A 67 -10.70 -14.19 3.24
N VAL A 68 -9.73 -14.15 4.16
CA VAL A 68 -8.47 -14.90 4.07
C VAL A 68 -8.73 -16.40 3.95
N MET A 69 -9.62 -16.95 4.78
CA MET A 69 -9.94 -18.39 4.76
C MET A 69 -10.54 -18.84 3.43
N LEU A 70 -11.50 -18.08 2.88
CA LEU A 70 -12.13 -18.40 1.60
C LEU A 70 -11.15 -18.29 0.44
N HIS A 71 -10.37 -17.21 0.39
CA HIS A 71 -9.35 -17.02 -0.64
C HIS A 71 -8.29 -18.13 -0.61
N ASN A 72 -7.81 -18.51 0.58
CA ASN A 72 -6.82 -19.58 0.70
C ASN A 72 -7.38 -20.96 0.34
N LEU A 73 -8.68 -21.19 0.54
CA LEU A 73 -9.36 -22.39 0.04
C LEU A 73 -9.37 -22.40 -1.49
N GLU A 74 -9.73 -21.29 -2.13
CA GLU A 74 -9.68 -21.12 -3.59
C GLU A 74 -8.24 -21.28 -4.12
N HIS A 75 -7.24 -20.74 -3.42
CA HIS A 75 -5.82 -20.94 -3.73
C HIS A 75 -5.44 -22.43 -3.68
N SER A 76 -5.88 -23.17 -2.66
CA SER A 76 -5.60 -24.61 -2.55
C SER A 76 -6.21 -25.44 -3.68
N LEU A 77 -7.23 -24.90 -4.37
CA LEU A 77 -7.85 -25.47 -5.56
C LEU A 77 -7.20 -24.97 -6.87
N GLY A 78 -6.11 -24.21 -6.79
CA GLY A 78 -5.40 -23.65 -7.95
C GLY A 78 -6.12 -22.48 -8.63
N MET A 79 -7.11 -21.87 -7.98
CA MET A 79 -7.84 -20.71 -8.54
C MET A 79 -7.09 -19.39 -8.38
N HIS A 80 -6.15 -19.34 -7.43
CA HIS A 80 -5.24 -18.21 -7.21
C HIS A 80 -3.79 -18.70 -7.12
N SER A 81 -2.84 -17.85 -7.47
CA SER A 81 -1.40 -18.07 -7.45
C SER A 81 -0.71 -17.52 -6.21
N TYR A 82 -1.47 -16.87 -5.33
CA TYR A 82 -1.01 -16.30 -4.08
C TYR A 82 -1.95 -16.69 -2.94
N ASP A 83 -1.47 -16.49 -1.71
CA ASP A 83 -2.23 -16.69 -0.49
C ASP A 83 -2.26 -15.42 0.37
N LEU A 84 -3.24 -15.38 1.25
CA LEU A 84 -3.46 -14.30 2.19
C LEU A 84 -3.13 -14.74 3.62
N GLY A 85 -2.89 -13.76 4.48
CA GLY A 85 -2.63 -13.97 5.89
C GLY A 85 -3.13 -12.82 6.75
N MET A 86 -3.53 -13.14 7.98
CA MET A 86 -3.86 -12.13 8.98
C MET A 86 -2.58 -11.47 9.50
N ASN A 87 -2.24 -10.32 8.91
CA ASN A 87 -1.13 -9.47 9.33
C ASN A 87 -1.58 -8.36 10.30
N HIS A 88 -0.71 -7.39 10.56
CA HIS A 88 -0.99 -6.27 11.47
C HIS A 88 -2.11 -5.33 11.00
N LEU A 89 -2.55 -5.41 9.74
CA LEU A 89 -3.68 -4.66 9.16
C LEU A 89 -5.01 -5.43 9.27
N GLY A 90 -5.00 -6.62 9.87
CA GLY A 90 -6.17 -7.50 9.93
C GLY A 90 -7.41 -6.90 10.62
N ASP A 91 -7.26 -5.90 11.48
CA ASP A 91 -8.36 -5.19 12.16
C ASP A 91 -8.76 -3.87 11.47
N MET A 92 -8.28 -3.63 10.25
CA MET A 92 -8.55 -2.41 9.49
C MET A 92 -9.50 -2.66 8.30
N THR A 93 -10.33 -1.67 7.98
CA THR A 93 -11.10 -1.68 6.73
C THR A 93 -10.22 -1.26 5.57
N SER A 94 -10.66 -1.56 4.34
CA SER A 94 -9.97 -1.08 3.13
C SER A 94 -9.86 0.44 3.12
N GLU A 95 -10.90 1.15 3.55
CA GLU A 95 -10.92 2.62 3.62
C GLU A 95 -9.91 3.16 4.64
N GLU A 96 -9.76 2.50 5.79
CA GLU A 96 -8.75 2.89 6.77
C GLU A 96 -7.33 2.62 6.23
N VAL A 97 -7.12 1.46 5.59
CA VAL A 97 -5.84 1.12 4.93
C VAL A 97 -5.53 2.14 3.83
N ILE A 98 -6.52 2.53 3.03
CA ILE A 98 -6.41 3.58 2.00
C ILE A 98 -6.02 4.91 2.65
N SER A 99 -6.71 5.32 3.71
CA SER A 99 -6.37 6.55 4.41
C SER A 99 -4.95 6.54 4.97
N LEU A 100 -4.40 5.38 5.35
CA LEU A 100 -3.05 5.23 5.87
C LEU A 100 -1.98 5.02 4.79
N MET A 101 -2.31 4.35 3.69
CA MET A 101 -1.37 3.81 2.71
C MET A 101 -1.51 4.40 1.29
N SER A 102 -2.67 4.95 0.93
CA SER A 102 -2.95 5.47 -0.41
C SER A 102 -2.94 6.99 -0.47
N SER A 103 -1.82 7.58 -0.07
CA SER A 103 -1.65 9.03 -0.01
C SER A 103 -0.87 9.56 -1.21
N LEU A 104 -0.87 8.86 -2.34
CA LEU A 104 -0.30 9.45 -3.54
C LEU A 104 -1.22 10.54 -4.08
N ARG A 105 -0.66 11.72 -4.30
CA ARG A 105 -1.35 12.85 -4.92
C ARG A 105 -0.77 13.04 -6.30
N VAL A 106 -1.45 12.53 -7.33
CA VAL A 106 -1.03 12.78 -8.72
C VAL A 106 -1.35 14.26 -9.07
N PRO A 107 -0.36 15.12 -9.41
CA PRO A 107 -0.57 16.43 -9.98
C PRO A 107 -1.65 16.45 -11.06
N SER A 108 -2.60 17.39 -10.94
CA SER A 108 -3.74 17.54 -11.87
C SER A 108 -3.34 18.02 -13.26
N GLN A 109 -2.24 18.78 -13.34
CA GLN A 109 -1.52 19.07 -14.58
C GLN A 109 -0.15 18.44 -14.45
N TRP A 110 -0.06 17.17 -14.81
CA TRP A 110 1.20 16.45 -14.87
C TRP A 110 1.78 16.60 -16.29
N PRO A 111 2.63 17.60 -16.59
CA PRO A 111 3.37 17.62 -17.84
C PRO A 111 4.46 16.55 -17.75
N ARG A 112 4.13 15.29 -18.09
CA ARG A 112 5.09 14.18 -18.03
C ARG A 112 6.25 14.56 -18.92
N ASN A 113 7.42 14.79 -18.36
CA ASN A 113 8.61 15.02 -19.17
C ASN A 113 9.21 13.64 -19.48
N VAL A 114 8.53 12.90 -20.36
CA VAL A 114 8.94 11.56 -20.80
C VAL A 114 10.19 11.70 -21.65
N THR A 115 11.35 11.70 -20.99
CA THR A 115 12.66 11.76 -21.66
C THR A 115 13.32 10.39 -21.78
N TYR A 116 12.74 9.35 -21.18
CA TYR A 116 13.26 8.00 -21.30
C TYR A 116 13.08 7.49 -22.73
N LYS A 117 14.13 6.87 -23.27
CA LYS A 117 14.11 6.19 -24.57
C LYS A 117 14.75 4.83 -24.37
N SER A 118 13.93 3.79 -24.41
CA SER A 118 14.38 2.40 -24.44
C SER A 118 15.23 2.12 -25.68
N ASN A 119 16.23 1.26 -25.54
CA ASN A 119 16.89 0.62 -26.66
C ASN A 119 16.30 -0.78 -26.86
N SER A 120 15.32 -0.89 -27.75
CA SER A 120 14.60 -2.14 -28.03
C SER A 120 15.49 -3.29 -28.52
N ASN A 121 16.73 -3.02 -28.96
CA ASN A 121 17.68 -4.02 -29.44
C ASN A 121 18.64 -4.52 -28.35
N GLN A 122 18.56 -3.98 -27.13
CA GLN A 122 19.45 -4.39 -26.05
C GLN A 122 18.97 -5.71 -25.43
N LYS A 123 19.86 -6.71 -25.39
CA LYS A 123 19.58 -7.94 -24.64
C LYS A 123 19.66 -7.65 -23.14
N LEU A 124 18.52 -7.83 -22.46
CA LEU A 124 18.41 -7.67 -21.01
C LEU A 124 18.61 -9.02 -20.31
N PRO A 125 19.07 -9.03 -19.05
CA PRO A 125 19.06 -10.24 -18.23
C PRO A 125 17.62 -10.74 -18.02
N ASP A 126 17.48 -12.05 -17.84
CA ASP A 126 16.18 -12.70 -17.62
C ASP A 126 15.58 -12.34 -16.25
N SER A 127 16.43 -12.06 -15.26
CA SER A 127 16.04 -11.61 -13.92
C SER A 127 17.03 -10.59 -13.35
N VAL A 128 16.53 -9.67 -12.52
CA VAL A 128 17.35 -8.71 -11.77
C VAL A 128 16.83 -8.55 -10.35
N ASP A 129 17.68 -8.92 -9.39
CA ASP A 129 17.48 -8.60 -7.98
C ASP A 129 18.52 -7.56 -7.51
N TRP A 130 18.05 -6.36 -7.16
CA TRP A 130 18.91 -5.28 -6.66
C TRP A 130 19.32 -5.47 -5.19
N ARG A 131 18.65 -6.36 -4.45
CA ARG A 131 19.01 -6.74 -3.09
C ARG A 131 20.30 -7.56 -3.08
N GLU A 132 20.45 -8.50 -4.01
CA GLU A 132 21.68 -9.28 -4.20
C GLU A 132 22.88 -8.38 -4.54
N LYS A 133 22.62 -7.24 -5.18
CA LYS A 133 23.62 -6.21 -5.51
C LYS A 133 23.85 -5.21 -4.37
N GLY A 134 23.21 -5.40 -3.21
CA GLY A 134 23.34 -4.53 -2.04
C GLY A 134 22.87 -3.09 -2.29
N CYS A 135 21.92 -2.88 -3.21
CA CYS A 135 21.39 -1.57 -3.60
C CYS A 135 20.05 -1.24 -2.92
N VAL A 136 19.55 -2.10 -2.04
CA VAL A 136 18.25 -1.94 -1.38
C VAL A 136 18.46 -1.96 0.13
N THR A 137 17.91 -0.96 0.84
CA THR A 137 17.99 -0.90 2.30
C THR A 137 16.96 -1.83 2.97
N GLN A 138 16.97 -1.89 4.30
CA GLN A 138 15.98 -2.65 5.05
C GLN A 138 14.58 -2.06 4.88
N VAL A 139 13.56 -2.91 4.90
CA VAL A 139 12.16 -2.48 4.75
C VAL A 139 11.74 -1.58 5.91
N LYS A 140 11.29 -0.37 5.56
CA LYS A 140 10.86 0.68 6.49
C LYS A 140 9.36 0.56 6.80
N TYR A 141 8.89 1.24 7.85
CA TYR A 141 7.48 1.24 8.26
C TYR A 141 6.94 2.66 8.26
N GLN A 142 5.99 2.95 7.36
CA GLN A 142 5.40 4.29 7.25
C GLN A 142 4.41 4.62 8.38
N GLY A 143 3.85 3.60 9.03
CA GLY A 143 2.86 3.79 10.09
C GLY A 143 1.58 4.46 9.60
N ALA A 144 0.94 5.22 10.50
CA ALA A 144 -0.32 5.91 10.23
C ALA A 144 -0.15 7.23 9.46
N CYS A 145 0.91 7.35 8.66
CA CYS A 145 1.23 8.54 7.89
C CYS A 145 1.34 8.17 6.42
N GLY A 146 0.69 8.97 5.58
CA GLY A 146 0.66 8.86 4.13
C GLY A 146 1.97 9.23 3.43
N ALA A 147 3.11 8.77 3.94
CA ALA A 147 4.44 9.10 3.44
C ALA A 147 4.97 8.08 2.42
N CYS A 148 4.12 7.23 1.86
CA CYS A 148 4.53 6.20 0.89
C CYS A 148 5.29 6.81 -0.31
N TRP A 149 4.89 8.00 -0.75
CA TRP A 149 5.58 8.79 -1.78
C TRP A 149 7.02 9.16 -1.39
N ALA A 150 7.25 9.52 -0.13
CA ALA A 150 8.56 9.86 0.39
C ALA A 150 9.46 8.61 0.47
N PHE A 151 8.92 7.50 0.98
CA PHE A 151 9.62 6.21 1.04
C PHE A 151 10.02 5.70 -0.34
N SER A 152 9.12 5.80 -1.33
CA SER A 152 9.40 5.40 -2.71
C SER A 152 10.47 6.28 -3.37
N ALA A 153 10.48 7.59 -3.08
CA ALA A 153 11.51 8.49 -3.59
C ALA A 153 12.89 8.22 -2.95
N VAL A 154 12.94 8.03 -1.63
CA VAL A 154 14.23 7.78 -0.95
C VAL A 154 14.83 6.44 -1.36
N GLY A 155 14.06 5.37 -1.46
CA GLY A 155 14.63 4.06 -1.79
C GLY A 155 15.23 4.00 -3.21
N ALA A 156 14.57 4.62 -4.20
CA ALA A 156 15.14 4.78 -5.53
C ALA A 156 16.45 5.61 -5.50
N LEU A 157 16.52 6.66 -4.68
CA LEU A 157 17.72 7.48 -4.54
C LEU A 157 18.83 6.78 -3.73
N GLU A 158 18.49 5.98 -2.72
CA GLU A 158 19.42 5.14 -1.94
C GLU A 158 20.16 4.17 -2.87
N ALA A 159 19.44 3.56 -3.82
CA ALA A 159 20.05 2.70 -4.82
C ALA A 159 20.99 3.46 -5.77
N GLN A 160 20.60 4.65 -6.23
CA GLN A 160 21.48 5.49 -7.05
C GLN A 160 22.73 5.94 -6.27
N LEU A 161 22.58 6.24 -4.98
CA LEU A 161 23.69 6.57 -4.09
C LEU A 161 24.67 5.39 -4.00
N LYS A 162 24.17 4.17 -3.78
CA LYS A 162 24.98 2.96 -3.76
C LYS A 162 25.71 2.73 -5.08
N LEU A 163 25.01 2.86 -6.21
CA LEU A 163 25.59 2.69 -7.55
C LEU A 163 26.70 3.72 -7.84
N LYS A 164 26.55 4.96 -7.36
CA LYS A 164 27.51 6.03 -7.60
C LYS A 164 28.71 6.00 -6.65
N THR A 165 28.49 5.67 -5.39
CA THR A 165 29.51 5.85 -4.33
C THR A 165 30.04 4.54 -3.75
N GLY A 166 29.37 3.42 -4.02
CA GLY A 166 29.65 2.14 -3.36
C GLY A 166 29.07 2.03 -1.94
N ASN A 167 28.49 3.08 -1.37
CA ASN A 167 27.96 3.10 -0.01
C ASN A 167 26.43 3.07 0.00
N LEU A 168 25.86 2.11 0.73
CA LEU A 168 24.41 2.05 0.95
C LEU A 168 24.10 2.80 2.24
N VAL A 169 23.43 3.94 2.13
CA VAL A 169 23.05 4.79 3.28
C VAL A 169 21.55 4.99 3.23
N SER A 170 20.86 4.77 4.35
CA SER A 170 19.44 5.09 4.45
C SER A 170 19.22 6.60 4.46
N LEU A 171 18.36 7.09 3.57
CA LEU A 171 18.00 8.51 3.43
C LEU A 171 16.70 8.82 4.16
N SER A 172 16.55 10.09 4.57
CA SER A 172 15.45 10.53 5.43
C SER A 172 14.15 10.74 4.67
N ALA A 173 13.18 9.85 4.87
CA ALA A 173 11.81 10.08 4.40
C ALA A 173 11.16 11.27 5.14
N GLN A 174 11.52 11.51 6.41
CA GLN A 174 10.99 12.63 7.20
C GLN A 174 11.43 13.98 6.66
N ASN A 175 12.65 14.08 6.13
CA ASN A 175 13.11 15.29 5.45
C ASN A 175 12.16 15.64 4.29
N LEU A 176 11.71 14.65 3.50
CA LEU A 176 10.75 14.90 2.44
C LEU A 176 9.38 15.30 3.00
N VAL A 177 8.86 14.56 3.99
CA VAL A 177 7.57 14.84 4.64
C VAL A 177 7.50 16.29 5.15
N ASP A 178 8.56 16.77 5.81
CA ASP A 178 8.57 18.07 6.46
C ASP A 178 8.96 19.23 5.52
N CYS A 179 9.75 18.97 4.47
CA CYS A 179 10.37 20.03 3.65
C CYS A 179 9.88 20.09 2.20
N SER A 180 9.51 18.96 1.59
CA SER A 180 8.88 18.93 0.27
C SER A 180 7.38 19.09 0.50
N THR A 181 6.92 20.33 0.72
CA THR A 181 5.51 20.63 1.04
C THR A 181 4.88 21.54 -0.02
N GLU A 182 4.30 22.68 0.36
CA GLU A 182 3.42 23.50 -0.49
C GLU A 182 4.10 23.95 -1.79
N LYS A 183 5.39 24.31 -1.74
CA LYS A 183 6.17 24.72 -2.91
C LYS A 183 6.21 23.65 -4.01
N TYR A 184 6.14 22.37 -3.62
CA TYR A 184 6.24 21.21 -4.51
C TYR A 184 4.90 20.46 -4.63
N GLY A 185 3.80 20.99 -4.09
CA GLY A 185 2.48 20.35 -4.14
C GLY A 185 2.29 19.12 -3.24
N ASN A 186 3.32 18.73 -2.50
CA ASN A 186 3.29 17.67 -1.50
C ASN A 186 2.68 18.18 -0.18
N LYS A 187 2.09 17.27 0.61
CA LYS A 187 1.34 17.58 1.83
C LYS A 187 1.71 16.66 3.00
N GLY A 188 2.99 16.28 3.09
CA GLY A 188 3.50 15.45 4.19
C GLY A 188 2.73 14.13 4.34
N CYS A 189 2.18 13.88 5.53
CA CYS A 189 1.37 12.70 5.83
C CYS A 189 0.01 12.68 5.11
N ASN A 190 -0.45 13.80 4.54
CA ASN A 190 -1.65 13.87 3.70
C ASN A 190 -1.35 13.61 2.22
N GLY A 191 -0.12 13.16 1.93
CA GLY A 191 0.25 12.65 0.64
C GLY A 191 1.11 13.56 -0.21
N GLY A 192 1.67 13.00 -1.27
CA GLY A 192 2.61 13.69 -2.16
C GLY A 192 2.89 12.88 -3.41
N PHE A 193 3.97 13.18 -4.12
CA PHE A 193 4.43 12.45 -5.30
C PHE A 193 5.96 12.45 -5.40
N MET A 194 6.52 11.38 -5.97
CA MET A 194 7.96 11.12 -6.02
C MET A 194 8.74 12.12 -6.89
N THR A 195 8.22 12.54 -8.04
CA THR A 195 8.87 13.57 -8.87
C THR A 195 9.00 14.91 -8.15
N GLU A 196 7.96 15.32 -7.43
CA GLU A 196 7.98 16.53 -6.60
C GLU A 196 9.00 16.40 -5.46
N ALA A 197 9.14 15.20 -4.89
CA ALA A 197 10.19 14.90 -3.93
C ALA A 197 11.59 14.98 -4.57
N PHE A 198 11.80 14.40 -5.76
CA PHE A 198 13.06 14.49 -6.48
C PHE A 198 13.39 15.93 -6.86
N GLN A 199 12.41 16.72 -7.29
CA GLN A 199 12.56 18.13 -7.61
C GLN A 199 12.96 18.94 -6.38
N TYR A 200 12.37 18.65 -5.21
CA TYR A 200 12.83 19.22 -3.95
C TYR A 200 14.30 18.90 -3.67
N ILE A 201 14.74 17.65 -3.81
CA ILE A 201 16.13 17.27 -3.53
C ILE A 201 17.11 17.97 -4.47
N ILE A 202 16.72 18.16 -5.74
CA ILE A 202 17.48 18.91 -6.74
C ILE A 202 17.63 20.38 -6.30
N ASP A 203 16.51 21.06 -6.04
CA ASP A 203 16.49 22.47 -5.64
C ASP A 203 17.19 22.73 -4.30
N ASN A 204 17.00 21.81 -3.35
CA ASN A 204 17.58 21.87 -2.01
C ASN A 204 19.07 21.52 -2.00
N ASN A 205 19.60 21.03 -3.13
CA ASN A 205 20.97 20.55 -3.28
C ASN A 205 21.34 19.47 -2.24
N GLY A 206 20.39 18.60 -1.90
CA GLY A 206 20.64 17.52 -0.96
C GLY A 206 19.42 16.97 -0.22
N ILE A 207 19.66 15.86 0.46
CA ILE A 207 18.77 15.22 1.43
C ILE A 207 19.60 14.63 2.57
N ASP A 208 19.07 14.68 3.79
CA ASP A 208 19.71 14.14 4.99
C ASP A 208 19.63 12.60 5.06
N SER A 209 20.52 12.01 5.87
CA SER A 209 20.40 10.59 6.24
C SER A 209 19.22 10.35 7.18
N GLU A 210 18.69 9.12 7.18
CA GLU A 210 17.71 8.68 8.18
C GLU A 210 18.25 8.81 9.61
N ALA A 211 19.55 8.59 9.82
CA ALA A 211 20.18 8.67 11.14
C ALA A 211 20.18 10.11 11.70
N SER A 212 20.43 11.10 10.86
CA SER A 212 20.45 12.52 11.24
C SER A 212 19.06 13.16 11.29
N TYR A 213 18.12 12.64 10.49
CA TYR A 213 16.74 13.11 10.46
C TYR A 213 15.76 11.91 10.50
N PRO A 214 15.53 11.33 11.68
CA PRO A 214 14.72 10.12 11.82
C PRO A 214 13.25 10.31 11.51
N TYR A 215 12.62 9.25 10.98
CA TYR A 215 11.18 9.18 10.71
C TYR A 215 10.33 9.15 11.98
N LYS A 216 9.26 9.95 11.97
CA LYS A 216 8.35 10.18 13.10
C LYS A 216 6.89 9.88 12.78
N ALA A 217 6.57 9.50 11.53
CA ALA A 217 5.20 9.23 11.08
C ALA A 217 4.20 10.35 11.40
N THR A 218 4.64 11.60 11.31
CA THR A 218 3.82 12.80 11.57
C THR A 218 4.42 13.99 10.83
N ASP A 219 3.60 15.01 10.56
CA ASP A 219 4.05 16.25 9.96
C ASP A 219 4.86 17.07 10.98
N GLY A 220 6.06 17.49 10.59
CA GLY A 220 6.95 18.31 11.38
C GLY A 220 7.31 19.62 10.70
N LYS A 221 8.08 20.45 11.42
CA LYS A 221 8.77 21.58 10.79
C LYS A 221 9.97 21.06 10.01
N CYS A 222 10.25 21.62 8.85
CA CYS A 222 11.46 21.31 8.08
C CYS A 222 12.72 21.60 8.91
N ARG A 223 13.59 20.60 9.08
CA ARG A 223 14.86 20.68 9.83
C ARG A 223 16.07 20.19 9.02
N TYR A 224 16.02 20.31 7.69
CA TYR A 224 17.15 19.94 6.84
C TYR A 224 18.42 20.67 7.29
N ASP A 225 19.52 19.94 7.44
CA ASP A 225 20.84 20.49 7.78
C ASP A 225 21.87 20.04 6.75
N SER A 226 22.42 21.00 5.99
CA SER A 226 23.41 20.71 4.95
C SER A 226 24.67 20.01 5.46
N LYS A 227 24.97 20.08 6.76
CA LYS A 227 26.06 19.33 7.41
C LYS A 227 25.80 17.82 7.46
N ASN A 228 24.54 17.41 7.45
CA ASN A 228 24.09 16.03 7.53
C ASN A 228 23.64 15.44 6.18
N ARG A 229 23.88 16.19 5.09
CA ARG A 229 23.53 15.78 3.73
C ARG A 229 24.21 14.46 3.39
N ALA A 230 23.40 13.46 3.04
CA ALA A 230 23.84 12.11 2.70
C ALA A 230 23.80 11.83 1.19
N ALA A 231 22.91 12.50 0.45
CA ALA A 231 22.82 12.35 -1.00
C ALA A 231 22.40 13.65 -1.68
N THR A 232 22.56 13.68 -3.01
CA THR A 232 22.11 14.75 -3.90
C THR A 232 21.42 14.13 -5.11
N CYS A 233 20.44 14.81 -5.67
CA CYS A 233 19.80 14.46 -6.94
C CYS A 233 20.13 15.53 -7.97
N SER A 234 20.52 15.14 -9.19
CA SER A 234 20.76 16.08 -10.28
C SER A 234 19.61 16.16 -11.28
N LYS A 235 18.87 15.05 -11.45
CA LYS A 235 17.67 14.94 -12.30
C LYS A 235 16.88 13.69 -11.94
N TYR A 236 15.62 13.66 -12.32
CA TYR A 236 14.83 12.43 -12.43
C TYR A 236 14.44 12.19 -13.90
N THR A 237 13.89 11.02 -14.19
CA THR A 237 13.41 10.66 -15.53
C THR A 237 12.13 9.88 -15.39
N GLU A 238 11.14 10.24 -16.21
CA GLU A 238 9.85 9.57 -16.23
C GLU A 238 9.77 8.60 -17.42
N LEU A 239 9.22 7.41 -17.16
CA LEU A 239 8.99 6.40 -18.18
C LEU A 239 7.67 6.66 -18.91
N PRO A 240 7.53 6.18 -20.17
CA PRO A 240 6.25 6.15 -20.85
C PRO A 240 5.17 5.43 -20.02
N SER A 241 3.97 6.00 -19.98
CA SER A 241 2.86 5.45 -19.20
C SER A 241 2.45 4.07 -19.72
N GLY A 242 2.38 3.08 -18.84
CA GLY A 242 1.88 1.74 -19.16
C GLY A 242 2.81 0.90 -20.06
N SER A 243 4.05 1.36 -20.30
CA SER A 243 5.06 0.57 -21.01
C SER A 243 5.87 -0.24 -20.01
N GLU A 244 5.54 -1.52 -19.90
CA GLU A 244 6.29 -2.42 -19.03
C GLU A 244 7.69 -2.68 -19.59
N ASP A 245 7.86 -2.78 -20.92
CA ASP A 245 9.16 -3.00 -21.54
C ASP A 245 10.17 -1.88 -21.20
N ASP A 246 9.72 -0.63 -21.22
CA ASP A 246 10.52 0.52 -20.76
C ASP A 246 10.90 0.38 -19.28
N LEU A 247 9.96 -0.09 -18.45
CA LEU A 247 10.19 -0.30 -17.02
C LEU A 247 11.17 -1.45 -16.76
N LYS A 248 11.07 -2.57 -17.48
CA LYS A 248 12.04 -3.66 -17.43
C LYS A 248 13.43 -3.19 -17.80
N GLU A 249 13.56 -2.47 -18.91
CA GLU A 249 14.84 -1.92 -19.33
C GLU A 249 15.40 -0.94 -18.30
N ALA A 250 14.56 -0.04 -17.78
CA ALA A 250 14.96 0.93 -16.78
C ALA A 250 15.48 0.24 -15.51
N VAL A 251 14.77 -0.78 -15.02
CA VAL A 251 15.22 -1.50 -13.83
C VAL A 251 16.50 -2.29 -14.08
N ALA A 252 16.62 -2.94 -15.24
CA ALA A 252 17.80 -3.71 -15.58
C ALA A 252 19.05 -2.83 -15.72
N ASN A 253 18.91 -1.64 -16.31
CA ASN A 253 20.04 -0.80 -16.71
C ASN A 253 20.31 0.39 -15.78
N LYS A 254 19.30 0.87 -15.03
CA LYS A 254 19.40 2.09 -14.22
C LYS A 254 19.35 1.83 -12.73
N GLY A 255 18.62 0.81 -12.27
CA GLY A 255 18.41 0.58 -10.83
C GLY A 255 16.95 0.47 -10.45
N PRO A 256 16.64 0.32 -9.15
CA PRO A 256 15.28 0.42 -8.63
C PRO A 256 14.57 1.69 -9.11
N VAL A 257 13.29 1.54 -9.49
CA VAL A 257 12.44 2.60 -10.03
C VAL A 257 11.26 2.82 -9.08
N SER A 258 10.97 4.08 -8.73
CA SER A 258 9.74 4.45 -8.04
C SER A 258 8.54 4.25 -8.98
N VAL A 259 7.61 3.38 -8.62
CA VAL A 259 6.39 3.11 -9.42
C VAL A 259 5.13 3.36 -8.61
N ALA A 260 4.00 3.03 -9.21
CA ALA A 260 2.68 3.46 -8.83
C ALA A 260 1.66 2.33 -9.09
N ILE A 261 1.03 1.72 -8.07
CA ILE A 261 0.08 0.58 -8.26
C ILE A 261 -1.26 0.75 -7.56
N ASP A 262 -2.32 0.04 -7.97
CA ASP A 262 -3.56 0.02 -7.19
C ASP A 262 -3.46 -0.92 -5.97
N ALA A 263 -3.58 -0.43 -4.75
CA ALA A 263 -3.50 -1.26 -3.55
C ALA A 263 -4.64 -1.01 -2.55
N ARG A 264 -5.79 -0.57 -3.07
CA ARG A 264 -7.04 -0.45 -2.30
C ARG A 264 -7.68 -1.80 -1.93
N HIS A 265 -7.25 -2.88 -2.56
CA HIS A 265 -7.91 -4.17 -2.47
C HIS A 265 -7.50 -4.94 -1.21
N SER A 266 -8.45 -5.63 -0.57
CA SER A 266 -8.19 -6.47 0.61
C SER A 266 -7.22 -7.62 0.35
N SER A 267 -7.17 -8.11 -0.90
CA SER A 267 -6.15 -9.06 -1.33
C SER A 267 -4.73 -8.49 -1.28
N PHE A 268 -4.57 -7.17 -1.49
CA PHE A 268 -3.27 -6.53 -1.44
C PHE A 268 -2.78 -6.36 -0.01
N PHE A 269 -3.59 -5.75 0.86
CA PHE A 269 -3.13 -5.46 2.22
C PHE A 269 -3.10 -6.67 3.15
N LEU A 270 -3.72 -7.80 2.77
CA LEU A 270 -3.61 -9.09 3.48
C LEU A 270 -2.70 -10.10 2.77
N TYR A 271 -1.99 -9.69 1.71
CA TYR A 271 -1.06 -10.56 1.00
C TYR A 271 -0.02 -11.15 1.97
N ARG A 272 0.21 -12.48 1.87
CA ARG A 272 1.21 -13.17 2.68
C ARG A 272 2.37 -13.66 1.83
N SER A 273 2.07 -14.52 0.86
CA SER A 273 3.08 -15.09 -0.01
C SER A 273 2.48 -15.49 -1.34
N ALA A 274 3.36 -15.76 -2.29
CA ALA A 274 3.00 -16.44 -3.51
C ALA A 274 3.80 -17.75 -3.55
N GLY A 275 3.23 -18.79 -4.18
CA GLY A 275 3.96 -20.04 -4.37
C GLY A 275 5.25 -19.80 -5.16
N ALA A 276 6.22 -20.72 -5.05
CA ALA A 276 7.56 -20.62 -5.65
C ALA A 276 7.62 -20.39 -7.19
N SER A 277 6.47 -20.33 -7.86
CA SER A 277 6.34 -20.27 -9.32
C SER A 277 5.59 -19.03 -9.82
N THR A 278 5.13 -18.09 -9.00
CA THR A 278 4.30 -16.97 -9.51
C THR A 278 4.35 -15.75 -8.61
N LEU A 279 4.47 -14.55 -9.22
CA LEU A 279 4.52 -13.26 -8.52
C LEU A 279 3.14 -12.57 -8.47
N VAL A 280 2.93 -11.88 -7.35
CA VAL A 280 1.80 -11.06 -6.80
C VAL A 280 0.85 -10.38 -7.81
N THR A 281 1.29 -10.09 -9.03
CA THR A 281 0.55 -9.25 -9.98
C THR A 281 -0.49 -10.02 -10.81
N LYS A 282 -0.27 -11.33 -11.04
CA LYS A 282 -1.08 -12.13 -11.98
C LYS A 282 -2.55 -12.24 -11.58
N ASP A 283 -2.83 -12.58 -10.33
CA ASP A 283 -4.21 -12.83 -9.89
C ASP A 283 -4.83 -11.71 -9.05
N ILE A 284 -4.01 -10.79 -8.52
CA ILE A 284 -4.56 -9.56 -7.91
C ILE A 284 -5.09 -8.62 -9.01
N PHE A 285 -4.47 -8.62 -10.20
CA PHE A 285 -4.75 -7.61 -11.22
C PHE A 285 -5.01 -8.15 -12.65
N GLY A 286 -4.86 -9.46 -12.92
CA GLY A 286 -5.28 -10.10 -14.19
C GLY A 286 -4.30 -10.02 -15.36
N TRP A 287 -3.00 -10.26 -15.15
CA TRP A 287 -1.91 -10.11 -16.15
C TRP A 287 -1.24 -11.47 -16.52
N GLN A 288 -0.72 -11.65 -17.74
CA GLN A 288 -0.13 -12.91 -18.27
C GLN A 288 1.31 -12.75 -18.84
N GLU A 289 2.31 -13.39 -18.19
CA GLU A 289 3.72 -13.73 -18.61
C GLU A 289 4.92 -13.03 -17.88
N THR A 290 6.10 -13.69 -17.88
CA THR A 290 7.11 -13.74 -16.77
C THR A 290 8.42 -12.92 -16.94
N VAL A 291 8.77 -12.03 -16.00
CA VAL A 291 10.13 -11.47 -15.71
C VAL A 291 10.21 -11.07 -14.23
N GLU A 292 11.31 -11.30 -13.51
CA GLU A 292 11.49 -10.95 -12.08
C GLU A 292 12.27 -9.62 -11.90
N ILE A 293 11.65 -8.58 -11.33
CA ILE A 293 12.22 -7.22 -11.29
C ILE A 293 12.08 -6.56 -9.90
N THR A 294 13.15 -6.22 -9.19
CA THR A 294 13.01 -5.47 -7.92
C THR A 294 12.39 -4.08 -8.11
N VAL A 295 11.24 -3.87 -7.48
CA VAL A 295 10.51 -2.60 -7.41
C VAL A 295 10.18 -2.32 -5.96
N GLU A 296 10.58 -1.15 -5.48
CA GLU A 296 10.07 -0.62 -4.23
C GLU A 296 8.65 -0.11 -4.46
N LEU A 297 7.65 -0.83 -3.92
CA LEU A 297 6.27 -0.43 -4.12
C LEU A 297 5.84 0.76 -3.26
N LEU A 298 4.90 1.44 -3.91
CA LEU A 298 4.04 2.52 -3.50
C LEU A 298 2.61 2.12 -3.84
N VAL A 299 1.70 2.32 -2.91
CA VAL A 299 0.26 2.03 -3.00
C VAL A 299 -0.52 3.26 -3.50
N ILE A 300 -1.36 3.11 -4.52
CA ILE A 300 -2.23 4.10 -5.19
C ILE A 300 -3.62 3.48 -5.41
N PRO A 301 -4.61 4.26 -5.82
CA PRO A 301 -5.80 3.83 -6.56
C PRO A 301 -5.75 4.22 -8.06
N LEU A 302 -5.76 3.28 -9.02
CA LEU A 302 -5.89 3.62 -10.46
C LEU A 302 -6.89 2.73 -11.19
N THR A 303 -7.68 3.34 -12.08
CA THR A 303 -8.65 2.67 -12.96
C THR A 303 -8.18 2.76 -14.40
N GLN A 304 -7.31 1.85 -14.87
CA GLN A 304 -7.17 1.60 -16.31
C GLN A 304 -6.50 0.25 -16.60
N LYS A 305 -7.11 -0.53 -17.51
CA LYS A 305 -6.58 -1.79 -18.06
C LYS A 305 -5.63 -1.47 -19.23
N SER A 306 -4.40 -1.99 -19.19
CA SER A 306 -3.53 -2.18 -20.38
C SER A 306 -3.14 -3.66 -20.49
N ARG A 307 -2.50 -4.07 -21.60
CA ARG A 307 -2.12 -5.47 -21.91
C ARG A 307 -0.61 -5.53 -22.23
N GLY A 308 0.11 -6.45 -21.59
CA GLY A 308 1.57 -6.68 -21.58
C GLY A 308 1.92 -7.34 -20.23
N SER A 309 3.03 -8.07 -20.02
CA SER A 309 3.35 -8.59 -18.67
C SER A 309 4.84 -8.77 -18.36
N LEU A 310 5.24 -8.13 -17.27
CA LEU A 310 6.49 -8.20 -16.54
C LEU A 310 6.16 -8.27 -15.05
N HIS A 311 6.92 -9.03 -14.25
CA HIS A 311 6.66 -9.15 -12.82
C HIS A 311 7.71 -8.44 -11.98
N PHE A 312 7.30 -8.01 -10.80
CA PHE A 312 8.12 -7.18 -9.93
C PHE A 312 8.28 -7.85 -8.54
N ILE A 313 9.51 -7.96 -8.05
CA ILE A 313 9.86 -8.26 -6.65
C ILE A 313 9.54 -7.02 -5.84
N ILE A 314 8.55 -7.15 -4.98
CA ILE A 314 8.05 -6.07 -4.16
C ILE A 314 8.40 -6.41 -2.72
N SER A 315 8.88 -5.44 -1.95
CA SER A 315 9.14 -5.61 -0.53
C SER A 315 8.05 -4.96 0.33
N PRO A 316 6.88 -5.60 0.56
CA PRO A 316 5.97 -5.16 1.60
C PRO A 316 6.50 -5.61 2.96
N LYS A 317 6.39 -4.74 3.98
CA LYS A 317 6.56 -5.17 5.37
C LYS A 317 5.24 -5.78 5.83
N THR A 318 5.17 -7.11 5.90
CA THR A 318 4.03 -7.83 6.49
C THR A 318 4.08 -7.80 8.02
#